data_AF-A0AAD5R7H8-F1
#
_entry.id   AF-A0AAD5R7H8-F1
#
_cell.length_a   1.000
_cell.length_b   1.000
_cell.length_c   1.000
_cell.angle_alpha   90.00
_cell.angle_beta   90.00
_cell.angle_gamma   90.00
#
_symmetry.space_group_name_H-M   'P 1'
#
loop_
_entity.id
_entity.type
_entity.pdbx_description
1 polymer ?
#
loop_
_entity_poly.entity_id
_entity_poly.type
_entity_poly.pdbx_seq_one_letter_code
_entity_poly.pdbx_strand_id
1 'polypeptide(L)'
;MTELKTEMKKVLLLISLATLIKSEKSFEEKLREGNELLKNETGCGQYMHFLEKLHGMEEEIMKESSKKPDAEELRAIEVGTWSHV
;
A
#
# COMPACT_ATOMS: atom_id res chain seq x y z
N MET A 1 26.69 5.80 -26.78
CA MET A 1 25.39 5.55 -27.48
C MET A 1 24.52 4.51 -26.76
N THR A 2 25.11 3.47 -26.16
CA THR A 2 24.40 2.44 -25.34
C THR A 2 23.83 2.98 -24.02
N GLU A 3 24.52 3.92 -23.39
CA GLU A 3 24.13 4.54 -22.12
C GLU A 3 22.90 5.44 -22.28
N LEU A 4 22.89 6.32 -23.27
CA LEU A 4 21.75 7.18 -23.62
C LEU A 4 20.48 6.36 -23.92
N LYS A 5 20.63 5.23 -24.62
CA LYS A 5 19.52 4.30 -24.90
C LYS A 5 19.00 3.61 -23.65
N THR A 6 19.86 3.39 -22.66
CA THR A 6 19.50 2.78 -21.37
C THR A 6 18.76 3.78 -20.48
N GLU A 7 19.23 5.02 -20.42
CA GLU A 7 18.56 6.09 -19.67
C GLU A 7 17.19 6.43 -20.27
N MET A 8 17.06 6.48 -21.61
CA MET A 8 15.75 6.64 -22.25
C MET A 8 14.76 5.53 -21.88
N LYS A 9 15.21 4.27 -21.78
CA LYS A 9 14.34 3.15 -21.38
C LYS A 9 13.87 3.28 -19.93
N LYS A 10 14.74 3.73 -19.01
CA LYS A 10 14.38 3.98 -17.62
C LYS A 10 13.33 5.09 -17.52
N VAL A 11 13.53 6.19 -18.25
CA VAL A 11 12.56 7.30 -18.31
C VAL A 11 11.21 6.82 -18.85
N LEU A 12 11.20 6.02 -19.92
CA LEU A 12 9.97 5.49 -20.49
C LEU A 12 9.23 4.56 -19.49
N LEU A 13 9.97 3.70 -18.79
CA LEU A 13 9.41 2.82 -17.76
C LEU A 13 8.78 3.62 -16.61
N LEU A 14 9.46 4.67 -16.14
CA LEU A 14 8.95 5.55 -15.08
C LEU A 14 7.69 6.30 -15.51
N ILE A 15 7.62 6.76 -16.76
CA ILE A 15 6.42 7.40 -17.32
C ILE A 15 5.26 6.39 -17.36
N SER A 16 5.50 5.18 -17.87
CA SER A 16 4.47 4.12 -17.92
C SER A 16 3.97 3.73 -16.52
N LEU A 17 4.87 3.61 -15.55
CA LEU A 17 4.50 3.33 -14.16
C LEU A 17 3.71 4.48 -13.54
N ALA A 18 4.11 5.73 -13.78
CA ALA A 18 3.38 6.90 -13.30
C ALA A 18 1.98 7.01 -13.92
N THR A 19 1.82 6.66 -15.21
CA THR A 19 0.49 6.61 -15.83
C THR A 19 -0.38 5.49 -15.29
N LEU A 20 0.22 4.32 -14.97
CA LEU A 20 -0.51 3.20 -14.36
C LEU A 20 -0.99 3.56 -12.95
N ILE A 21 -0.11 4.13 -12.11
CA ILE A 21 -0.45 4.60 -10.76
C ILE A 21 -1.54 5.67 -10.80
N LYS A 22 -1.50 6.60 -11.77
CA LYS A 22 -2.55 7.61 -11.94
C LYS A 22 -3.88 7.05 -12.45
N SER A 23 -3.85 5.91 -13.14
CA SER A 23 -5.05 5.25 -13.66
C SER A 23 -5.73 4.35 -12.64
N GLU A 24 -5.02 4.01 -11.57
CA GLU A 24 -5.59 3.21 -10.50
C GLU A 24 -6.52 4.07 -9.65
N LYS A 25 -7.81 3.71 -9.67
CA LYS A 25 -8.84 4.35 -8.84
C LYS A 25 -8.50 4.21 -7.36
N SER A 26 -8.81 5.25 -6.59
CA SER A 26 -8.63 5.21 -5.13
C SER A 26 -9.52 4.13 -4.50
N PHE A 27 -9.22 3.76 -3.26
CA PHE A 27 -10.07 2.86 -2.50
C PHE A 27 -11.52 3.39 -2.43
N GLU A 28 -11.70 4.68 -2.14
CA GLU A 28 -13.01 5.33 -2.06
C GLU A 28 -13.75 5.31 -3.40
N GLU A 29 -13.04 5.52 -4.52
CA GLU A 29 -13.65 5.46 -5.85
C GLU A 29 -14.15 4.06 -6.17
N LYS A 30 -13.34 3.02 -5.88
CA LYS A 30 -13.73 1.61 -6.07
C LYS A 30 -14.89 1.24 -5.14
N LEU A 31 -14.86 1.70 -3.89
CA LEU A 31 -15.91 1.43 -2.90
C LEU A 31 -17.24 2.07 -3.31
N ARG A 32 -17.20 3.33 -3.77
CA ARG A 32 -18.38 4.04 -4.30
C ARG A 32 -19.01 3.32 -5.49
N GLU A 33 -18.19 2.92 -6.47
CA GLU A 33 -18.68 2.18 -7.65
C GLU A 33 -19.27 0.83 -7.27
N GLY A 34 -18.63 0.10 -6.36
CA GLY A 34 -19.16 -1.16 -5.83
C GLY A 34 -20.50 -0.97 -5.12
N ASN A 35 -20.64 0.08 -4.30
CA ASN A 35 -21.89 0.42 -3.63
C ASN A 35 -23.00 0.77 -4.64
N GLU A 36 -22.70 1.53 -5.70
CA GLU A 36 -23.68 1.86 -6.73
C GLU A 36 -24.21 0.62 -7.48
N LEU A 37 -23.32 -0.35 -7.75
CA LEU A 37 -23.67 -1.61 -8.40
C LEU A 37 -24.52 -2.51 -7.50
N LEU A 38 -24.26 -2.51 -6.19
CA LEU A 38 -24.87 -3.43 -5.23
C LEU A 38 -25.94 -2.79 -4.34
N LYS A 39 -26.31 -1.52 -4.57
CA LYS A 39 -27.24 -0.76 -3.71
C LYS A 39 -28.60 -1.41 -3.46
N ASN A 40 -29.03 -2.31 -4.34
CA ASN A 40 -30.29 -3.03 -4.23
C ASN A 40 -30.14 -4.42 -3.59
N GLU A 41 -28.90 -4.88 -3.38
CA GLU A 41 -28.60 -6.16 -2.74
C GLU A 41 -28.75 -6.07 -1.23
N THR A 42 -29.30 -7.14 -0.65
CA THR A 42 -29.52 -7.19 0.79
C THR A 42 -28.18 -7.30 1.51
N GLY A 43 -27.91 -6.39 2.46
CA GLY A 43 -26.66 -6.38 3.22
C GLY A 43 -25.50 -5.59 2.58
N CYS A 44 -25.70 -4.93 1.43
CA CYS A 44 -24.69 -4.08 0.79
C CYS A 44 -24.02 -3.10 1.78
N GLY A 45 -24.83 -2.42 2.61
CA GLY A 45 -24.31 -1.48 3.61
C GLY A 45 -23.39 -2.13 4.66
N GLN A 46 -23.62 -3.39 5.04
CA GLN A 46 -22.75 -4.09 5.99
C GLN A 46 -21.40 -4.44 5.35
N TYR A 47 -21.42 -4.85 4.07
CA TYR A 47 -20.19 -5.12 3.34
C TYR A 47 -19.36 -3.85 3.12
N MET A 48 -19.99 -2.71 2.81
CA MET A 48 -19.28 -1.43 2.67
C MET A 48 -18.57 -1.04 3.96
N HIS A 49 -19.28 -1.08 5.10
CA HIS A 49 -18.69 -0.76 6.41
C HIS A 49 -17.55 -1.73 6.79
N PHE A 50 -17.69 -3.01 6.44
CA PHE A 50 -16.63 -3.99 6.66
C PHE A 50 -15.37 -3.68 5.84
N LEU A 51 -15.53 -3.29 4.57
CA LEU A 51 -14.41 -2.92 3.69
C LEU A 51 -13.70 -1.66 4.16
N GLU A 52 -14.43 -0.63 4.59
CA GLU A 52 -13.85 0.60 5.16
C GLU A 52 -13.02 0.29 6.41
N LYS A 53 -13.53 -0.60 7.28
CA LYS A 53 -12.82 -1.02 8.48
C LYS A 53 -11.52 -1.76 8.14
N LEU A 54 -11.57 -2.68 7.16
CA LEU A 54 -10.37 -3.39 6.71
C LEU A 54 -9.32 -2.44 6.15
N HIS A 55 -9.73 -1.45 5.36
CA HIS A 55 -8.83 -0.46 4.81
C HIS A 55 -8.17 0.39 5.90
N GLY A 56 -8.93 0.84 6.91
CA GLY A 56 -8.37 1.55 8.06
C GLY A 56 -7.35 0.72 8.84
N MET A 57 -7.58 -0.58 9.01
CA MET A 57 -6.61 -1.48 9.65
C MET A 57 -5.33 -1.62 8.83
N GLU A 58 -5.43 -1.68 7.50
CA GLU A 58 -4.27 -1.70 6.60
C GLU A 58 -3.44 -0.41 6.75
N GLU A 59 -4.08 0.76 6.78
CA GLU A 59 -3.40 2.03 7.00
C GLU A 59 -2.68 2.10 8.35
N GLU A 60 -3.30 1.59 9.43
CA GLU A 60 -2.70 1.51 10.76
C GLU A 60 -1.44 0.63 10.77
N ILE A 61 -1.51 -0.56 10.16
CA ILE A 61 -0.37 -1.48 10.03
C ILE A 61 0.75 -0.84 9.22
N MET A 62 0.41 -0.20 8.09
CA MET A 62 1.39 0.49 7.25
C MET A 62 2.06 1.64 8.00
N LYS A 63 1.31 2.40 8.78
CA LYS A 63 1.82 3.47 9.64
C LYS A 63 2.75 2.93 10.73
N GLU A 64 2.41 1.80 11.35
CA GLU A 64 3.26 1.15 12.35
C GLU A 64 4.54 0.58 11.73
N SER A 65 4.46 -0.07 10.57
CA SER A 65 5.64 -0.57 9.85
C SER A 65 6.58 0.55 9.36
N SER A 66 6.03 1.75 9.12
CA SER A 66 6.79 2.94 8.73
C SER A 66 7.44 3.67 9.91
N LYS A 67 7.10 3.31 11.16
CA LYS A 67 7.87 3.79 12.31
C LYS A 67 9.27 3.21 12.23
N LYS A 68 10.24 4.10 12.16
CA LYS A 68 11.65 3.73 12.31
C LYS A 68 11.80 3.14 13.71
N PRO A 69 12.40 1.94 13.86
CA PRO A 69 12.57 1.33 15.17
C PRO A 69 13.37 2.26 16.09
N ASP A 70 12.94 2.33 17.33
CA ASP A 70 13.59 3.07 18.40
C ASP A 70 15.00 2.50 18.65
N ALA A 71 15.94 3.33 19.09
CA ALA A 71 17.27 2.91 19.56
C ALA A 71 17.20 1.84 20.66
N GLU A 72 16.13 1.78 21.45
CA GLU A 72 15.89 0.70 22.41
C GLU A 72 15.47 -0.62 21.73
N GLU A 73 14.60 -0.57 20.72
CA GLU A 73 14.21 -1.75 19.92
C GLU A 73 15.38 -2.30 19.10
N LEU A 74 16.20 -1.41 18.52
CA LEU A 74 17.42 -1.80 17.80
C LEU A 74 18.43 -2.51 18.70
N ARG A 75 18.59 -2.04 19.94
CA ARG A 75 19.46 -2.69 20.93
C ARG A 75 18.95 -4.07 21.35
N ALA A 76 17.63 -4.27 21.45
CA ALA A 76 17.06 -5.57 21.75
C ALA A 76 17.32 -6.61 20.64
N ILE A 77 17.29 -6.19 19.37
CA ILE A 77 17.60 -7.05 18.21
C ILE A 77 19.09 -7.43 18.18
N GLU A 78 19.98 -6.49 18.51
CA GLU A 78 21.42 -6.77 18.67
C GLU A 78 21.69 -7.75 19.81
N VAL A 79 21.12 -7.53 21.01
CA VAL A 79 21.42 -8.40 22.16
C VAL A 79 20.86 -9.82 21.96
N GLY A 80 19.71 -9.98 21.29
CA GLY A 80 19.13 -11.29 20.99
C GLY A 80 19.92 -12.10 19.96
N THR A 81 20.65 -11.46 19.05
CA THR A 81 21.43 -12.14 18.00
C THR A 81 22.81 -12.63 18.47
N TRP A 82 23.36 -12.06 19.54
CA TRP A 82 24.65 -12.49 20.12
C TRP A 82 24.52 -13.52 21.26
N SER A 83 23.31 -13.88 21.68
CA SER A 83 23.09 -14.92 22.71
C SER A 83 23.22 -16.36 22.17
N HIS A 84 23.42 -16.56 20.86
CA HIS A 84 23.47 -17.87 20.20
C HIS A 84 24.74 -18.12 19.35
N VAL A 85 25.82 -17.36 19.60
CA VAL A 85 27.17 -17.65 19.07
C VAL A 85 28.13 -17.78 20.24
#